data_AF-A0A9E2LV06-F1
#
_entry.id   AF-A0A9E2LV06-F1
#
_cell.length_a   1.000
_cell.length_b   1.000
_cell.length_c   1.000
_cell.angle_alpha   90.00
_cell.angle_beta   90.00
_cell.angle_gamma   90.00
#
_symmetry.space_group_name_H-M   'P 1'
#
loop_
_entity.id
_entity.type
_entity.pdbx_description
1 polymer ?
#
loop_
_entity_poly.entity_id
_entity_poly.type
_entity_poly.pdbx_seq_one_letter_code
_entity_poly.pdbx_strand_id
1 'polypeptide(L)'
;MSRHGMIVAGQYAQDLPEFSGHRDAEEALFAQRDTGLKELQSVNGLAENLDYSSESLKFLERWFFENGQPATTASGYSMPHAIAFYFGEVLCRTRQFRWAVQEFVFTKGRYEIGVQRPLLAIMLTKGKQLQAVGNKRMQSLWREYQRYAS
;
A
#
# COMPACT_ATOMS: atom_id res chain seq x y z
N MET A 1 11.11 21.87 11.99
CA MET A 1 11.66 20.56 11.60
C MET A 1 13.04 20.38 12.19
N SER A 2 13.37 19.21 12.76
CA SER A 2 14.70 18.94 13.31
C SER A 2 15.68 18.49 12.23
N ARG A 3 16.99 18.64 12.46
CA ARG A 3 18.06 18.15 11.57
C ARG A 3 17.92 16.65 11.27
N HIS A 4 17.48 15.87 12.26
CA HIS A 4 17.23 14.44 12.11
C HIS A 4 16.04 14.16 11.17
N GLY A 5 14.95 14.94 11.29
CA GLY A 5 13.80 14.81 10.39
C GLY A 5 14.13 15.05 8.92
N MET A 6 15.03 16.00 8.63
CA MET A 6 15.49 16.25 7.25
C MET A 6 16.32 15.09 6.69
N ILE A 7 17.16 14.44 7.52
CA ILE A 7 17.94 13.26 7.09
C ILE A 7 17.01 12.10 6.74
N VAL A 8 16.03 11.82 7.60
CA VAL A 8 15.05 10.75 7.36
C VAL A 8 14.21 11.03 6.11
N ALA A 9 13.79 12.27 5.89
CA ALA A 9 13.06 12.66 4.68
C ALA A 9 13.92 12.50 3.40
N GLY A 10 15.21 12.84 3.48
CA GLY A 10 16.15 12.64 2.37
C GLY A 10 16.38 11.17 2.03
N GLN A 11 16.52 10.31 3.05
CA GLN A 11 16.61 8.86 2.87
C GLN A 11 15.31 8.30 2.29
N TYR A 12 14.15 8.77 2.76
CA TYR A 12 12.87 8.36 2.23
C TYR A 12 12.74 8.68 0.74
N ALA A 13 13.18 9.88 0.32
CA ALA A 13 13.12 10.33 -1.07
C ALA A 13 13.93 9.46 -2.04
N GLN A 14 15.08 8.94 -1.59
CA GLN A 14 15.96 8.10 -2.42
C GLN A 14 15.26 6.82 -2.88
N ASP A 15 14.34 6.30 -2.06
CA ASP A 15 13.59 5.08 -2.34
C ASP A 15 12.35 5.31 -3.20
N LEU A 16 11.98 6.57 -3.45
CA LEU A 16 10.81 6.89 -4.27
C LEU A 16 11.15 6.78 -5.76
N PRO A 17 10.22 6.33 -6.61
CA PRO A 17 10.44 6.32 -8.04
C PRO A 17 10.58 7.74 -8.60
N GLU A 18 11.48 7.88 -9.58
CA GLU A 18 11.74 9.13 -10.29
C GLU A 18 11.00 9.13 -11.62
N PHE A 19 10.35 10.26 -11.94
CA PHE A 19 9.59 10.45 -13.17
C PHE A 19 9.88 11.81 -13.78
N SER A 20 9.68 11.89 -15.10
CA SER A 20 9.88 13.13 -15.86
C SER A 20 8.86 14.23 -15.52
N GLY A 21 7.70 13.83 -14.98
CA GLY A 21 6.65 14.73 -14.56
C GLY A 21 5.44 13.99 -13.99
N HIS A 22 4.48 14.77 -13.50
CA HIS A 22 3.31 14.25 -12.78
C HIS A 22 2.45 13.30 -13.62
N ARG A 23 2.23 13.60 -14.91
CA ARG A 23 1.47 12.73 -15.81
C ARG A 23 2.12 11.35 -15.99
N ASP A 24 3.43 11.32 -16.21
CA ASP A 24 4.22 10.09 -16.37
C ASP A 24 4.17 9.26 -15.08
N ALA A 25 4.31 9.92 -13.93
CA ALA A 25 4.15 9.28 -12.62
C ALA A 25 2.74 8.69 -12.42
N GLU A 26 1.68 9.42 -12.79
CA GLU A 26 0.30 8.94 -12.69
C GLU A 26 0.06 7.69 -13.55
N GLU A 27 0.46 7.73 -14.81
CA GLU A 27 0.30 6.60 -15.73
C GLU A 27 1.03 5.36 -15.19
N ALA A 28 2.30 5.51 -14.78
CA ALA A 28 3.11 4.40 -14.30
C ALA A 28 2.63 3.84 -12.94
N LEU A 29 2.34 4.70 -11.97
CA LEU A 29 1.97 4.27 -10.62
C LEU A 29 0.55 3.69 -10.58
N PHE A 30 -0.39 4.20 -11.38
CA PHE A 30 -1.70 3.55 -11.51
C PHE A 30 -1.61 2.22 -12.23
N ALA A 31 -0.78 2.08 -13.26
CA ALA A 31 -0.52 0.78 -13.89
C ALA A 31 0.09 -0.22 -12.90
N GLN A 32 1.01 0.25 -12.04
CA GLN A 32 1.60 -0.57 -10.97
C GLN A 32 0.53 -1.03 -9.96
N ARG A 33 -0.35 -0.12 -9.52
CA ARG A 33 -1.49 -0.43 -8.64
C ARG A 33 -2.39 -1.50 -9.28
N ASP A 34 -2.82 -1.27 -10.51
CA ASP A 34 -3.75 -2.16 -11.21
C ASP A 34 -3.15 -3.54 -11.42
N THR A 35 -1.85 -3.60 -11.72
CA THR A 35 -1.10 -4.86 -11.77
C THR A 35 -1.09 -5.55 -10.42
N GLY A 36 -0.75 -4.84 -9.34
CA GLY A 36 -0.71 -5.42 -7.99
C GLY A 36 -2.06 -5.95 -7.51
N LEU A 37 -3.15 -5.26 -7.84
CA LEU A 37 -4.51 -5.72 -7.53
C LEU A 37 -4.87 -6.99 -8.32
N LYS A 38 -4.57 -7.04 -9.62
CA LYS A 38 -4.78 -8.24 -10.46
C LYS A 38 -3.95 -9.43 -9.98
N GLU A 39 -2.70 -9.16 -9.61
CA GLU A 39 -1.78 -10.15 -9.05
C GLU A 39 -2.30 -10.72 -7.75
N LEU A 40 -2.82 -9.89 -6.84
CA LEU A 40 -3.40 -10.39 -5.60
C LEU A 40 -4.66 -11.24 -5.85
N GLN A 41 -5.46 -10.88 -6.86
CA GLN A 41 -6.64 -11.64 -7.29
C GLN A 41 -6.30 -12.93 -8.06
N SER A 42 -5.06 -13.14 -8.47
CA SER A 42 -4.62 -14.37 -9.13
C SER A 42 -4.06 -15.41 -8.16
N VAL A 43 -3.83 -15.02 -6.89
CA VAL A 43 -3.28 -15.89 -5.86
C VAL A 43 -4.33 -16.92 -5.41
N ASN A 44 -4.06 -18.18 -5.70
CA ASN A 44 -4.91 -19.30 -5.28
C ASN A 44 -5.02 -19.39 -3.75
N GLY A 45 -6.21 -19.70 -3.25
CA GLY A 45 -6.52 -19.74 -1.81
C GLY A 45 -6.67 -18.37 -1.15
N LEU A 46 -6.38 -17.28 -1.86
CA LEU A 46 -6.56 -15.91 -1.38
C LEU A 46 -7.74 -15.22 -2.09
N ALA A 47 -7.79 -15.31 -3.43
CA ALA A 47 -8.69 -14.55 -4.30
C ALA A 47 -10.18 -14.62 -3.89
N GLU A 48 -10.66 -15.80 -3.48
CA GLU A 48 -12.05 -16.04 -3.10
C GLU A 48 -12.51 -15.22 -1.88
N ASN A 49 -11.56 -14.78 -1.04
CA ASN A 49 -11.83 -14.02 0.18
C ASN A 49 -11.55 -12.52 0.03
N LEU A 50 -11.17 -12.06 -1.17
CA LEU A 50 -10.82 -10.67 -1.46
C LEU A 50 -11.98 -9.89 -2.10
N ASP A 51 -12.98 -9.56 -1.30
CA ASP A 51 -14.21 -8.86 -1.71
C ASP A 51 -14.15 -7.33 -1.53
N TYR A 52 -12.99 -6.80 -1.15
CA TYR A 52 -12.75 -5.40 -0.78
C TYR A 52 -13.57 -4.88 0.42
N SER A 53 -14.17 -5.77 1.21
CA SER A 53 -14.72 -5.41 2.52
C SER A 53 -13.59 -5.14 3.52
N SER A 54 -13.89 -4.44 4.62
CA SER A 54 -12.92 -4.32 5.71
C SER A 54 -12.55 -5.69 6.32
N GLU A 55 -13.47 -6.66 6.30
CA GLU A 55 -13.24 -7.99 6.88
C GLU A 55 -12.24 -8.81 6.04
N SER A 56 -12.22 -8.64 4.72
CA SER A 56 -11.22 -9.28 3.83
C SER A 56 -9.77 -8.97 4.23
N LEU A 57 -9.50 -7.84 4.89
CA LEU A 57 -8.16 -7.50 5.39
C LEU A 57 -7.66 -8.49 6.45
N LYS A 58 -8.56 -9.06 7.26
CA LYS A 58 -8.20 -10.09 8.25
C LYS A 58 -7.78 -11.38 7.56
N PHE A 59 -8.51 -11.76 6.52
CA PHE A 59 -8.20 -12.95 5.73
C PHE A 59 -6.89 -12.79 4.97
N LEU A 60 -6.70 -11.65 4.30
CA LEU A 60 -5.46 -11.33 3.58
C LEU A 60 -4.23 -11.44 4.48
N GLU A 61 -4.28 -10.81 5.65
CA GLU A 61 -3.14 -10.83 6.57
C GLU A 61 -2.88 -12.20 7.16
N ARG A 62 -3.93 -12.93 7.53
CA ARG A 62 -3.80 -14.32 7.99
C ARG A 62 -3.16 -15.20 6.92
N TRP A 63 -3.68 -15.16 5.69
CA TRP A 63 -3.15 -15.91 4.56
C TRP A 63 -1.67 -15.60 4.34
N PHE A 64 -1.27 -14.32 4.41
CA PHE A 64 0.12 -13.90 4.25
C PHE A 64 1.04 -14.57 5.26
N PHE A 65 0.68 -14.60 6.54
CA PHE A 65 1.51 -15.24 7.58
C PHE A 65 1.47 -16.77 7.50
N GLU A 66 0.32 -17.37 7.23
CA GLU A 66 0.16 -18.83 7.11
C GLU A 66 0.92 -19.40 5.90
N ASN A 67 1.11 -18.61 4.84
CA ASN A 67 1.88 -18.99 3.65
C ASN A 67 3.35 -18.58 3.72
N GLY A 68 3.88 -18.32 4.93
CA GLY A 68 5.31 -18.08 5.12
C GLY A 68 5.78 -16.69 4.71
N GLN A 69 4.89 -15.69 4.67
CA GLN A 69 5.21 -14.29 4.37
C GLN A 69 5.86 -14.12 2.99
N PRO A 70 5.19 -14.54 1.90
CA PRO A 70 5.77 -14.53 0.56
C PRO A 70 6.20 -13.12 0.18
N ALA A 71 7.43 -12.96 -0.32
CA ALA A 71 7.93 -11.68 -0.79
C ALA A 71 7.32 -11.26 -2.13
N THR A 72 6.96 -12.24 -2.97
CA THR A 72 6.42 -12.04 -4.32
C THR A 72 5.24 -12.96 -4.62
N THR A 73 4.42 -12.59 -5.61
CA THR A 73 3.44 -13.49 -6.24
C THR A 73 4.15 -14.46 -7.19
N ALA A 74 3.40 -15.39 -7.78
CA ALA A 74 3.93 -16.39 -8.71
C ALA A 74 4.57 -15.75 -9.98
N SER A 75 4.10 -14.58 -10.41
CA SER A 75 4.69 -13.85 -11.54
C SER A 75 5.92 -13.02 -11.16
N GLY A 76 6.28 -12.99 -9.87
CA GLY A 76 7.38 -12.19 -9.34
C GLY A 76 6.97 -10.79 -8.86
N TYR A 77 5.67 -10.42 -8.91
CA TYR A 77 5.23 -9.12 -8.42
C TYR A 77 5.38 -9.01 -6.90
N SER A 78 5.75 -7.83 -6.39
CA SER A 78 5.98 -7.61 -4.95
C SER A 78 4.69 -7.78 -4.12
N MET A 79 4.67 -8.77 -3.24
CA MET A 79 3.51 -9.05 -2.37
C MET A 79 3.22 -7.89 -1.39
N PRO A 80 4.21 -7.26 -0.73
CA PRO A 80 3.96 -6.06 0.08
C PRO A 80 3.27 -4.92 -0.68
N HIS A 81 3.62 -4.70 -1.95
CA HIS A 81 2.95 -3.70 -2.78
C HIS A 81 1.51 -4.10 -3.12
N ALA A 82 1.29 -5.36 -3.52
CA ALA A 82 -0.04 -5.87 -3.81
C ALA A 82 -0.98 -5.74 -2.59
N ILE A 83 -0.50 -6.09 -1.39
CA ILE A 83 -1.21 -5.92 -0.11
C ILE A 83 -1.50 -4.44 0.16
N ALA A 84 -0.53 -3.55 -0.08
CA ALA A 84 -0.72 -2.11 0.11
C ALA A 84 -1.81 -1.55 -0.79
N PHE A 85 -1.79 -1.91 -2.08
CA PHE A 85 -2.78 -1.45 -3.03
C PHE A 85 -4.17 -1.98 -2.71
N TYR A 86 -4.28 -3.25 -2.31
CA TYR A 86 -5.54 -3.81 -1.84
C TYR A 86 -6.09 -3.09 -0.60
N PHE A 87 -5.22 -2.79 0.37
CA PHE A 87 -5.60 -1.99 1.54
C PHE A 87 -6.12 -0.60 1.13
N GLY A 88 -5.45 0.06 0.17
CA GLY A 88 -5.91 1.32 -0.41
C GLY A 88 -7.28 1.22 -1.07
N GLU A 89 -7.53 0.16 -1.84
CA GLU A 89 -8.85 -0.09 -2.45
C GLU A 89 -9.96 -0.26 -1.41
N VAL A 90 -9.71 -0.99 -0.32
CA VAL A 90 -10.68 -1.13 0.78
C VAL A 90 -11.02 0.24 1.39
N LEU A 91 -10.03 1.12 1.58
CA LEU A 91 -10.25 2.49 2.05
C LEU A 91 -11.05 3.34 1.06
N CYS A 92 -10.73 3.27 -0.23
CA CYS A 92 -11.46 4.00 -1.27
C CYS A 92 -12.94 3.60 -1.32
N ARG A 93 -13.22 2.29 -1.25
CA ARG A 93 -14.57 1.74 -1.37
C ARG A 93 -15.43 1.95 -0.13
N THR A 94 -14.82 2.02 1.05
CA THR A 94 -15.57 2.03 2.32
C THR A 94 -15.45 3.32 3.13
N ARG A 95 -14.47 4.19 2.84
CA ARG A 95 -14.14 5.36 3.68
C ARG A 95 -13.94 6.67 2.91
N GLN A 96 -14.46 6.77 1.69
CA GLN A 96 -14.43 7.98 0.85
C GLN A 96 -13.03 8.48 0.51
N PHE A 97 -12.02 7.62 0.63
CA PHE A 97 -10.70 7.93 0.11
C PHE A 97 -10.73 7.91 -1.42
N ARG A 98 -9.77 8.60 -2.01
CA ARG A 98 -9.51 8.58 -3.46
C ARG A 98 -8.04 8.35 -3.67
N TRP A 99 -7.72 7.62 -4.72
CA TRP A 99 -6.35 7.48 -5.17
C TRP A 99 -5.76 8.83 -5.56
N ALA A 100 -4.48 9.03 -5.22
CA ALA A 100 -3.74 10.20 -5.60
C ALA A 100 -2.28 9.84 -5.86
N VAL A 101 -1.70 10.52 -6.84
CA VAL A 101 -0.26 10.57 -7.09
C VAL A 101 0.23 11.97 -6.82
N GLN A 102 1.28 12.10 -6.03
CA GLN A 102 1.81 13.37 -5.57
C GLN A 102 3.33 13.40 -5.68
N GLU A 103 3.87 14.57 -6.04
CA GLU A 103 5.31 14.80 -5.98
C GLU A 103 5.75 14.93 -4.52
N PHE A 104 6.87 14.29 -4.18
CA PHE A 104 7.43 14.34 -2.85
C PHE A 104 7.97 15.74 -2.56
N VAL A 105 7.45 16.37 -1.51
CA VAL A 105 7.67 17.79 -1.23
C VAL A 105 9.13 18.19 -0.99
N PHE A 106 10.00 17.23 -0.65
CA PHE A 106 11.41 17.50 -0.36
C PHE A 106 12.35 17.24 -1.54
N THR A 107 11.90 16.54 -2.59
CA THR A 107 12.75 16.17 -3.73
C THR A 107 11.92 16.18 -5.02
N LYS A 108 12.26 17.10 -5.92
CA LYS A 108 11.63 17.19 -7.24
C LYS A 108 11.85 15.93 -8.07
N GLY A 109 10.88 15.60 -8.90
CA GLY A 109 10.92 14.43 -9.79
C GLY A 109 10.62 13.10 -9.08
N ARG A 110 10.48 13.09 -7.75
CA ARG A 110 10.16 11.88 -6.99
C ARG A 110 8.68 11.86 -6.65
N TYR A 111 7.99 10.77 -6.95
CA TYR A 111 6.55 10.70 -6.80
C TYR A 111 6.12 9.54 -5.91
N GLU A 112 4.94 9.70 -5.33
CA GLU A 112 4.33 8.72 -4.45
C GLU A 112 2.89 8.45 -4.88
N ILE A 113 2.44 7.22 -4.63
CA ILE A 113 1.05 6.82 -4.79
C ILE A 113 0.47 6.44 -3.44
N GLY A 114 -0.77 6.88 -3.23
CA GLY A 114 -1.49 6.60 -2.00
C GLY A 114 -2.99 6.87 -2.15
N VAL A 115 -3.66 6.83 -1.02
CA VAL A 115 -5.08 7.18 -0.93
C VAL A 115 -5.25 8.37 0.00
N GLN A 116 -6.14 9.29 -0.35
CA GLN A 116 -6.38 10.49 0.43
C GLN A 116 -7.86 10.82 0.59
N ARG A 117 -8.19 11.50 1.68
CA ARG A 117 -9.44 12.22 1.92
C ARG A 117 -9.07 13.60 2.50
N PRO A 118 -10.02 14.53 2.73
CA PRO A 118 -9.68 15.79 3.37
C PRO A 118 -8.87 15.58 4.66
N LEU A 119 -7.76 16.30 4.80
CA LEU A 119 -6.85 16.29 5.97
C LEU A 119 -6.05 15.00 6.22
N LEU A 120 -6.14 13.98 5.36
CA LEU A 120 -5.41 12.73 5.54
C LEU A 120 -5.00 12.10 4.20
N ALA A 121 -3.71 11.83 4.07
CA ALA A 121 -3.13 11.03 3.00
C ALA A 121 -2.39 9.82 3.59
N ILE A 122 -2.51 8.67 2.95
CA ILE A 122 -1.84 7.43 3.31
C ILE A 122 -1.05 6.97 2.09
N MET A 123 0.27 7.11 2.16
CA MET A 123 1.16 6.74 1.06
C MET A 123 1.47 5.24 1.11
N LEU A 124 1.41 4.61 -0.05
CA LEU A 124 1.48 3.16 -0.22
C LEU A 124 2.64 2.73 -1.13
N THR A 125 3.44 3.70 -1.60
CA THR A 125 4.55 3.53 -2.54
C THR A 125 5.59 2.50 -2.10
N LYS A 126 5.79 2.29 -0.79
CA LYS A 126 6.78 1.33 -0.25
C LYS A 126 6.19 -0.05 0.08
N GLY A 127 4.92 -0.28 -0.23
CA GLY A 127 4.20 -1.48 0.17
C GLY A 127 3.89 -1.55 1.67
N LYS A 128 3.24 -2.63 2.10
CA LYS A 128 2.88 -2.91 3.50
C LYS A 128 3.83 -3.93 4.10
N GLN A 129 4.63 -3.51 5.07
CA GLN A 129 5.51 -4.39 5.85
C GLN A 129 4.74 -4.94 7.06
N LEU A 130 4.17 -6.13 6.91
CA LEU A 130 3.41 -6.80 7.97
C LEU A 130 4.38 -7.48 8.94
N GLN A 131 4.13 -7.33 10.25
CA GLN A 131 4.96 -7.92 11.29
C GLN A 131 4.16 -8.90 12.15
N ALA A 132 4.75 -10.08 12.40
CA ALA A 132 4.19 -11.08 13.30
C ALA A 132 4.37 -10.70 14.79
N VAL A 133 5.44 -9.95 15.09
CA VAL A 133 5.77 -9.54 16.47
C VAL A 133 4.64 -8.68 17.04
N GLY A 134 4.07 -9.11 18.17
CA GLY A 134 2.94 -8.42 18.80
C GLY A 134 1.60 -8.53 18.04
N ASN A 135 1.54 -9.33 16.97
CA ASN A 135 0.37 -9.49 16.12
C ASN A 135 -0.20 -10.91 16.16
N LYS A 136 -0.43 -11.44 17.36
CA LYS A 136 -0.88 -12.83 17.58
C LYS A 136 -2.17 -13.20 16.84
N ARG A 137 -3.03 -12.22 16.54
CA ARG A 137 -4.29 -12.43 15.83
C ARG A 137 -4.18 -12.23 14.31
N MET A 138 -3.05 -11.75 13.80
CA MET A 138 -2.83 -11.43 12.38
C MET A 138 -3.89 -10.46 11.85
N GLN A 139 -4.07 -9.35 12.57
CA GLN A 139 -5.11 -8.34 12.31
C GLN A 139 -4.56 -6.91 12.39
N SER A 140 -3.27 -6.71 12.10
CA SER A 140 -2.68 -5.37 12.03
C SER A 140 -3.29 -4.53 10.90
N LEU A 141 -3.56 -5.10 9.72
CA LEU A 141 -4.20 -4.39 8.59
C LEU A 141 -5.60 -3.92 8.96
N TRP A 142 -6.40 -4.82 9.53
CA TRP A 142 -7.76 -4.46 9.95
C TRP A 142 -7.76 -3.41 11.07
N ARG A 143 -6.86 -3.53 12.05
CA ARG A 143 -6.71 -2.50 13.10
C ARG A 143 -6.25 -1.16 12.53
N GLU A 144 -5.35 -1.18 11.55
CA GLU A 144 -4.91 0.05 10.87
C GLU A 144 -6.07 0.69 10.11
N TYR A 145 -6.84 -0.10 9.35
CA TYR A 145 -8.06 0.35 8.71
C TYR A 145 -9.02 1.03 9.70
N GLN A 146 -9.23 0.43 10.88
CA GLN A 146 -10.10 1.00 11.91
C GLN A 146 -9.62 2.37 12.42
N ARG A 147 -8.31 2.62 12.45
CA ARG A 147 -7.77 3.94 12.86
C ARG A 147 -8.07 5.04 11.86
N TYR A 148 -8.19 4.69 10.58
CA TYR A 148 -8.58 5.64 9.52
C TYR A 148 -10.10 5.69 9.32
N ALA A 149 -10.83 4.74 9.91
CA ALA A 149 -12.28 4.65 9.84
C ALA A 149 -13.01 5.59 10.81
N SER A 150 -12.33 6.04 11.87
CA SER A 150 -12.77 7.15 12.74
C SER A 150 -12.62 8.50 12.05
#